data_AF-A0A352WAH2-F1
#
_entry.id   AF-A0A352WAH2-F1
#
_cell.length_a   1.000
_cell.length_b   1.000
_cell.length_c   1.000
_cell.angle_alpha   90.00
_cell.angle_beta   90.00
_cell.angle_gamma   90.00
#
_symmetry.space_group_name_H-M   'P 1'
#
loop_
_entity.id
_entity.type
_entity.pdbx_description
1 polymer ?
#
loop_
_entity_poly.entity_id
_entity_poly.type
_entity_poly.pdbx_seq_one_letter_code
_entity_poly.pdbx_strand_id
1 'polypeptide(L)'
;MRKGLYLLAALLLIAVIFTGCSKPAKQTGTLTLTFSIPQGTSEYPHFPLLETDRALSRDVGQRPIPSGTRYIDLAVYNETTNWSYETEISVNSGQTTASALVTNIPVGSGYTVEVIPANEYYVAIAMGRADDIVVTSGTNTSVTLTVNKFQINALSYPTTVPAYSLMDVSLSLYSPVSLYSFNIDHCCAVLTDNPTDLDNANGYGLFFDENYIPNFPSNSWVDLDFQDIAPDVAGTWYLYGVGLGYIQPVTDSYYDLVFAFDTFPTIEVTPVDTGGISIIIN
;
A
#
# COMPACT_ATOMS: atom_id res chain seq x y z
N MET A 1 -7.37 74.13 -14.41
CA MET A 1 -8.18 72.91 -14.69
C MET A 1 -7.35 71.65 -14.93
N ARG A 2 -6.33 71.63 -15.81
CA ARG A 2 -5.58 70.38 -16.16
C ARG A 2 -5.04 69.54 -14.98
N LYS A 3 -4.50 70.14 -13.90
CA LYS A 3 -3.93 69.40 -12.76
C LYS A 3 -4.92 68.45 -12.04
N GLY A 4 -6.21 68.82 -11.95
CA GLY A 4 -7.22 67.97 -11.32
C GLY A 4 -7.57 66.73 -12.15
N LEU A 5 -7.47 66.84 -13.48
CA LEU A 5 -7.75 65.73 -14.41
C LEU A 5 -6.70 64.61 -14.27
N TYR A 6 -5.42 64.98 -14.13
CA TYR A 6 -4.34 64.01 -13.92
C TYR A 6 -4.45 63.30 -12.56
N LEU A 7 -4.87 64.00 -11.51
CA LEU A 7 -5.07 63.39 -10.19
C LEU A 7 -6.24 62.38 -10.21
N LEU A 8 -7.34 62.72 -10.89
CA LEU A 8 -8.50 61.84 -11.05
C LEU A 8 -8.15 60.60 -11.90
N ALA A 9 -7.39 60.79 -12.99
CA ALA A 9 -6.91 59.69 -13.82
C ALA A 9 -5.95 58.76 -13.06
N ALA A 10 -5.05 59.30 -12.23
CA ALA A 10 -4.16 58.50 -11.39
C ALA A 10 -4.94 57.69 -10.33
N LEU A 11 -5.93 58.30 -9.67
CA LEU A 11 -6.80 57.61 -8.71
C LEU A 11 -7.63 56.49 -9.36
N LEU A 12 -8.16 56.72 -10.57
CA LEU A 12 -8.83 55.69 -11.36
C LEU A 12 -7.88 54.54 -11.76
N LEU A 13 -6.66 54.86 -12.18
CA LEU A 13 -5.66 53.84 -12.52
C LEU A 13 -5.29 52.98 -11.30
N ILE A 14 -5.10 53.61 -10.14
CA ILE A 14 -4.85 52.92 -8.87
C ILE A 14 -6.04 52.02 -8.49
N ALA A 15 -7.27 52.50 -8.61
CA ALA A 15 -8.46 51.69 -8.34
C ALA A 15 -8.59 50.48 -9.29
N VAL A 16 -8.23 50.64 -10.57
CA VAL A 16 -8.19 49.55 -11.56
C VAL A 16 -7.08 48.55 -11.24
N ILE A 17 -5.92 48.99 -10.77
CA ILE A 17 -4.84 48.09 -10.32
C ILE A 17 -5.27 47.29 -9.07
N PHE A 18 -5.90 47.93 -8.08
CA PHE A 18 -6.35 47.24 -6.86
C PHE A 18 -7.55 46.30 -7.09
N THR A 19 -8.42 46.58 -8.07
CA THR A 19 -9.55 45.69 -8.41
C THR A 19 -9.19 44.61 -9.43
N GLY A 20 -8.26 44.88 -10.34
CA GLY A 20 -7.74 43.94 -11.35
C GLY A 20 -6.70 42.95 -10.84
N CYS A 21 -6.18 43.12 -9.62
CA CYS A 21 -5.23 42.20 -8.99
C CYS A 21 -5.86 41.22 -7.98
N SER A 22 -7.19 41.02 -8.02
CA SER A 22 -7.75 39.78 -7.48
C SER A 22 -7.31 38.62 -8.37
N LYS A 23 -6.43 37.74 -7.86
CA LYS A 23 -6.24 36.42 -8.48
C LYS A 23 -7.63 35.80 -8.61
N PRO A 24 -8.05 35.30 -9.79
CA PRO A 24 -9.34 34.64 -9.91
C PRO A 24 -9.39 33.54 -8.85
N ALA A 25 -10.45 33.54 -8.04
CA ALA A 25 -10.62 32.52 -7.02
C ALA A 25 -10.52 31.16 -7.71
N LYS A 26 -9.55 30.33 -7.28
CA LYS A 26 -9.41 28.97 -7.82
C LYS A 26 -10.77 28.31 -7.63
N GLN A 27 -11.42 27.91 -8.73
CA GLN A 27 -12.67 27.19 -8.63
C GLN A 27 -12.41 25.87 -7.91
N THR A 28 -13.25 25.57 -6.94
CA THR A 28 -13.15 24.35 -6.15
C THR A 28 -14.45 23.56 -6.19
N GLY A 29 -14.31 22.25 -6.02
CA GLY A 29 -15.39 21.30 -5.81
C GLY A 29 -15.25 20.57 -4.48
N THR A 30 -16.12 19.58 -4.30
CA THR A 30 -16.16 18.70 -3.14
C THR A 30 -16.30 17.26 -3.61
N LEU A 31 -15.55 16.35 -3.00
CA LEU A 31 -15.77 14.91 -3.12
C LEU A 31 -16.51 14.41 -1.87
N THR A 32 -17.59 13.66 -2.09
CA THR A 32 -18.15 12.76 -1.07
C THR A 32 -17.66 11.36 -1.37
N LEU A 33 -16.81 10.86 -0.50
CA LEU A 33 -16.24 9.52 -0.60
C LEU A 33 -17.06 8.60 0.30
N THR A 34 -17.48 7.46 -0.24
CA THR A 34 -18.07 6.36 0.52
C THR A 34 -17.26 5.11 0.19
N PHE A 35 -16.90 4.32 1.19
CA PHE A 35 -16.13 3.12 0.92
C PHE A 35 -16.61 1.92 1.73
N SER A 36 -16.66 0.78 1.05
CA SER A 36 -16.99 -0.52 1.63
C SER A 36 -15.74 -1.14 2.22
N ILE A 37 -15.81 -1.55 3.48
CA ILE A 37 -14.67 -2.13 4.21
C ILE A 37 -14.99 -3.62 4.49
N PRO A 38 -14.28 -4.60 3.87
CA PRO A 38 -14.65 -6.02 3.91
C PRO A 38 -14.58 -6.64 5.31
N GLN A 39 -15.74 -6.87 5.93
CA GLN A 39 -15.82 -7.50 7.25
C GLN A 39 -15.43 -8.97 7.23
N GLY A 40 -14.81 -9.40 8.34
CA GLY A 40 -14.75 -10.79 8.79
C GLY A 40 -14.09 -10.84 10.17
N THR A 41 -13.52 -11.98 10.53
CA THR A 41 -12.64 -12.12 11.71
C THR A 41 -11.20 -11.98 11.29
N SER A 42 -10.49 -10.96 11.77
CA SER A 42 -9.10 -10.67 11.42
C SER A 42 -8.27 -10.18 12.58
N GLU A 43 -6.98 -10.36 12.47
CA GLU A 43 -6.00 -9.50 13.12
C GLU A 43 -4.94 -9.10 12.06
N TYR A 44 -3.96 -8.25 12.42
CA TYR A 44 -2.84 -7.93 11.52
C TYR A 44 -1.82 -9.08 11.56
N PRO A 45 -1.06 -9.33 10.48
CA PRO A 45 0.14 -10.16 10.60
C PRO A 45 1.16 -9.50 11.54
N HIS A 46 1.49 -10.13 12.65
CA HIS A 46 2.82 -10.00 13.22
C HIS A 46 3.81 -10.69 12.27
N PHE A 47 4.98 -10.14 11.99
CA PHE A 47 6.10 -10.88 11.39
C PHE A 47 7.18 -11.15 12.44
N PRO A 48 8.01 -12.21 12.26
CA PRO A 48 9.15 -12.44 13.13
C PRO A 48 10.13 -11.25 13.09
N LEU A 49 10.83 -11.02 14.19
CA LEU A 49 11.91 -10.02 14.32
C LEU A 49 13.10 -10.37 13.39
N LEU A 50 13.08 -9.88 12.14
CA LEU A 50 14.25 -9.89 11.27
C LEU A 50 15.24 -8.81 11.76
N GLU A 51 16.51 -9.17 12.03
CA GLU A 51 17.51 -8.23 12.56
C GLU A 51 17.78 -7.02 11.62
N THR A 52 17.40 -7.14 10.34
CA THR A 52 17.59 -6.11 9.31
C THR A 52 16.37 -5.22 9.06
N ASP A 53 15.15 -5.58 9.47
CA ASP A 53 13.96 -4.75 9.26
C ASP A 53 13.05 -4.64 10.50
N ARG A 54 13.03 -3.44 11.08
CA ARG A 54 12.38 -3.16 12.37
C ARG A 54 10.88 -2.88 12.25
N ALA A 55 10.33 -2.77 11.05
CA ALA A 55 8.95 -2.35 10.81
C ALA A 55 7.89 -3.43 11.12
N LEU A 56 8.22 -4.71 10.86
CA LEU A 56 7.20 -5.74 10.70
C LEU A 56 6.81 -6.48 12.01
N SER A 57 7.39 -6.09 13.15
CA SER A 57 7.64 -7.01 14.27
C SER A 57 6.81 -6.81 15.55
N ARG A 58 5.52 -6.43 15.48
CA ARG A 58 4.60 -6.53 16.65
C ARG A 58 3.16 -7.01 16.35
N ASP A 59 2.78 -8.05 17.11
CA ASP A 59 1.45 -8.49 17.57
C ASP A 59 0.33 -8.93 16.58
N VAL A 60 -0.26 -10.10 16.91
CA VAL A 60 -1.52 -10.79 16.47
C VAL A 60 -1.62 -11.55 15.10
N GLY A 61 -2.76 -12.27 14.88
CA GLY A 61 -3.00 -13.32 13.87
C GLY A 61 -3.98 -13.07 12.69
N GLN A 62 -4.72 -14.09 12.20
CA GLN A 62 -5.28 -14.17 10.81
C GLN A 62 -6.64 -13.47 10.52
N ARG A 63 -7.01 -13.29 9.21
CA ARG A 63 -7.69 -12.13 8.51
C ARG A 63 -9.19 -12.26 8.08
N PRO A 64 -10.08 -11.21 7.78
CA PRO A 64 -9.94 -9.76 7.36
C PRO A 64 -10.88 -8.65 8.03
N ILE A 65 -10.66 -7.33 7.73
CA ILE A 65 -10.57 -6.15 8.67
C ILE A 65 -9.84 -6.47 9.96
N PRO A 66 -8.54 -6.15 10.04
CA PRO A 66 -7.77 -6.35 11.25
C PRO A 66 -8.42 -5.74 12.49
N SER A 67 -8.69 -6.58 13.48
CA SER A 67 -8.87 -6.16 14.87
C SER A 67 -7.71 -5.24 15.24
N GLY A 68 -8.02 -4.02 15.69
CA GLY A 68 -7.02 -2.98 15.91
C GLY A 68 -6.82 -1.97 14.77
N THR A 69 -7.51 -2.09 13.63
CA THR A 69 -7.64 -1.00 12.64
C THR A 69 -8.31 0.19 13.33
N ARG A 70 -7.56 1.25 13.65
CA ARG A 70 -8.09 2.45 14.34
C ARG A 70 -8.55 3.52 13.37
N TYR A 71 -7.93 3.56 12.19
CA TYR A 71 -8.18 4.54 11.16
C TYR A 71 -7.98 3.94 9.77
N ILE A 72 -8.45 4.69 8.79
CA ILE A 72 -8.21 4.49 7.37
C ILE A 72 -7.50 5.74 6.88
N ASP A 73 -6.36 5.56 6.24
CA ASP A 73 -5.64 6.63 5.59
C ASP A 73 -6.31 6.90 4.24
N LEU A 74 -6.78 8.12 4.07
CA LEU A 74 -7.38 8.62 2.84
C LEU A 74 -6.43 9.63 2.21
N ALA A 75 -6.01 9.34 0.99
CA ALA A 75 -5.35 10.30 0.12
C ALA A 75 -6.24 10.65 -1.08
N VAL A 76 -6.25 11.93 -1.44
CA VAL A 76 -6.82 12.44 -2.70
C VAL A 76 -5.75 13.28 -3.37
N TYR A 77 -5.31 12.90 -4.56
CA TYR A 77 -4.19 13.58 -5.21
C TYR A 77 -4.36 13.70 -6.73
N ASN A 78 -3.55 14.55 -7.34
CA ASN A 78 -3.46 14.75 -8.79
C ASN A 78 -2.00 15.02 -9.15
N GLU A 79 -1.31 13.99 -9.64
CA GLU A 79 0.12 14.02 -9.97
C GLU A 79 0.47 15.13 -10.96
N THR A 80 -0.38 15.37 -11.96
CA THR A 80 -0.16 16.40 -13.01
C THR A 80 -0.14 17.83 -12.45
N THR A 81 -0.88 18.09 -11.38
CA THR A 81 -0.96 19.42 -10.75
C THR A 81 -0.19 19.53 -9.43
N ASN A 82 0.41 18.43 -8.96
CA ASN A 82 1.02 18.28 -7.66
C ASN A 82 0.14 18.83 -6.52
N TRP A 83 -1.15 18.52 -6.57
CA TRP A 83 -2.10 18.81 -5.50
C TRP A 83 -2.46 17.52 -4.77
N SER A 84 -2.44 17.55 -3.44
CA SER A 84 -2.85 16.45 -2.59
C SER A 84 -3.64 16.94 -1.37
N TYR A 85 -4.38 16.01 -0.79
CA TYR A 85 -5.06 16.10 0.50
C TYR A 85 -4.98 14.73 1.16
N GLU A 86 -4.61 14.70 2.43
CA GLU A 86 -4.47 13.49 3.24
C GLU A 86 -5.26 13.67 4.54
N THR A 87 -5.92 12.60 5.00
CA THR A 87 -6.59 12.56 6.31
C THR A 87 -6.74 11.14 6.80
N GLU A 88 -6.63 10.95 8.10
CA GLU A 88 -7.11 9.74 8.79
C GLU A 88 -8.64 9.79 8.94
N ILE A 89 -9.28 8.62 8.88
CA ILE A 89 -10.72 8.44 9.13
C ILE A 89 -10.88 7.32 10.17
N SER A 90 -11.33 7.66 11.37
CA SER A 90 -11.48 6.66 12.45
C SER A 90 -12.49 5.56 12.08
N VAL A 91 -12.11 4.31 12.33
CA VAL A 91 -12.94 3.12 12.09
C VAL A 91 -13.36 2.51 13.43
N ASN A 92 -14.66 2.24 13.58
CA ASN A 92 -15.19 1.55 14.75
C ASN A 92 -15.27 0.03 14.52
N SER A 93 -15.19 -0.75 15.60
CA SER A 93 -15.39 -2.20 15.51
C SER A 93 -16.76 -2.55 14.91
N GLY A 94 -16.77 -3.45 13.91
CA GLY A 94 -17.96 -3.85 13.16
C GLY A 94 -18.46 -2.84 12.11
N GLN A 95 -17.70 -1.78 11.82
CA GLN A 95 -18.08 -0.77 10.84
C GLN A 95 -17.83 -1.27 9.41
N THR A 96 -18.91 -1.50 8.66
CA THR A 96 -18.89 -2.06 7.28
C THR A 96 -18.67 -1.02 6.18
N THR A 97 -18.94 0.25 6.50
CA THR A 97 -18.78 1.38 5.60
C THR A 97 -18.26 2.59 6.38
N ALA A 98 -17.44 3.42 5.74
CA ALA A 98 -17.23 4.78 6.23
C ALA A 98 -17.30 5.78 5.06
N SER A 99 -17.28 7.06 5.42
CA SER A 99 -17.41 8.15 4.48
C SER A 99 -16.57 9.35 4.88
N ALA A 100 -16.10 10.08 3.88
CA ALA A 100 -15.36 11.32 4.05
C ALA A 100 -15.91 12.40 3.12
N LEU A 101 -15.72 13.66 3.53
CA LEU A 101 -16.06 14.83 2.75
C LEU A 101 -14.79 15.65 2.53
N VAL A 102 -14.22 15.58 1.32
CA VAL A 102 -13.02 16.35 0.96
C VAL A 102 -13.47 17.59 0.21
N THR A 103 -13.19 18.76 0.79
CA THR A 103 -13.65 20.06 0.28
C THR A 103 -12.47 20.91 -0.23
N ASN A 104 -12.76 21.98 -0.97
CA ASN A 104 -11.75 22.90 -1.51
C ASN A 104 -10.76 22.26 -2.50
N ILE A 105 -11.14 21.13 -3.11
CA ILE A 105 -10.36 20.47 -4.16
C ILE A 105 -10.40 21.35 -5.40
N PRO A 106 -9.27 21.67 -6.06
CA PRO A 106 -9.28 22.41 -7.31
C PRO A 106 -10.13 21.70 -8.38
N VAL A 107 -10.76 22.48 -9.26
CA VAL A 107 -11.51 21.93 -10.39
C VAL A 107 -10.53 21.39 -11.44
N GLY A 108 -10.74 20.14 -11.87
CA GLY A 108 -9.85 19.41 -12.77
C GLY A 108 -10.26 17.95 -12.97
N SER A 109 -9.42 17.22 -13.70
CA SER A 109 -9.57 15.79 -14.03
C SER A 109 -8.26 15.05 -13.78
N GLY A 110 -8.31 13.72 -13.66
CA GLY A 110 -7.13 12.91 -13.32
C GLY A 110 -6.81 12.96 -11.83
N TYR A 111 -7.83 13.12 -10.98
CA TYR A 111 -7.69 12.89 -9.55
C TYR A 111 -7.70 11.39 -9.27
N THR A 112 -6.80 10.94 -8.40
CA THR A 112 -6.82 9.61 -7.80
C THR A 112 -7.21 9.73 -6.33
N VAL A 113 -8.01 8.77 -5.86
CA VAL A 113 -8.36 8.57 -4.46
C VAL A 113 -7.83 7.23 -4.03
N GLU A 114 -7.08 7.20 -2.93
CA GLU A 114 -6.56 5.99 -2.30
C GLU A 114 -7.05 5.89 -0.86
N VAL A 115 -7.36 4.67 -0.44
CA VAL A 115 -7.95 4.33 0.84
C VAL A 115 -7.23 3.09 1.38
N ILE A 116 -6.39 3.29 2.40
CA ILE A 116 -5.53 2.25 2.97
C ILE A 116 -5.93 2.07 4.46
N PRO A 117 -6.57 0.96 4.84
CA PRO A 117 -6.77 0.61 6.25
C PRO A 117 -5.46 0.07 6.84
N ALA A 118 -4.81 0.90 7.65
CA ALA A 118 -3.51 0.61 8.27
C ALA A 118 -3.59 0.57 9.82
N ASN A 119 -2.53 0.06 10.44
CA ASN A 119 -2.28 0.17 11.86
C ASN A 119 -1.32 1.32 12.19
N GLU A 120 -0.97 1.46 13.47
CA GLU A 120 0.03 2.43 13.98
C GLU A 120 1.47 2.21 13.45
N TYR A 121 1.69 1.17 12.65
CA TYR A 121 2.95 0.83 11.99
C TYR A 121 2.87 0.91 10.45
N TYR A 122 1.79 1.47 9.89
CA TYR A 122 1.54 1.59 8.43
C TYR A 122 1.48 0.25 7.66
N VAL A 123 1.25 -0.86 8.36
CA VAL A 123 1.03 -2.16 7.73
C VAL A 123 -0.41 -2.24 7.22
N ALA A 124 -0.60 -2.64 5.97
CA ALA A 124 -1.92 -2.77 5.34
C ALA A 124 -2.07 -4.10 4.59
N ILE A 125 -3.29 -4.65 4.59
CA ILE A 125 -3.60 -5.96 3.96
C ILE A 125 -4.57 -5.85 2.78
N ALA A 126 -5.06 -4.65 2.53
CA ALA A 126 -6.11 -4.35 1.59
C ALA A 126 -6.03 -2.87 1.19
N MET A 127 -6.51 -2.53 0.00
CA MET A 127 -6.50 -1.16 -0.51
C MET A 127 -7.74 -0.91 -1.37
N GLY A 128 -8.26 0.31 -1.32
CA GLY A 128 -9.23 0.82 -2.29
C GLY A 128 -8.58 1.95 -3.09
N ARG A 129 -8.69 1.90 -4.42
CA ARG A 129 -8.20 2.96 -5.31
C ARG A 129 -9.26 3.28 -6.37
N ALA A 130 -9.38 4.56 -6.72
CA ALA A 130 -10.19 5.04 -7.83
C ALA A 130 -9.43 6.15 -8.56
N ASP A 131 -9.20 5.96 -9.85
CA ASP A 131 -8.44 6.86 -10.73
C ASP A 131 -9.35 7.69 -11.64
N ASP A 132 -8.77 8.64 -12.39
CA ASP A 132 -9.44 9.47 -13.40
C ASP A 132 -10.66 10.28 -12.93
N ILE A 133 -10.74 10.57 -11.62
CA ILE A 133 -11.84 11.33 -11.03
C ILE A 133 -11.84 12.76 -11.55
N VAL A 134 -13.04 13.28 -11.84
CA VAL A 134 -13.29 14.65 -12.31
C VAL A 134 -14.03 15.44 -11.23
N VAL A 135 -13.45 16.58 -10.85
CA VAL A 135 -13.98 17.49 -9.84
C VAL A 135 -14.48 18.75 -10.52
N THR A 136 -15.79 19.01 -10.43
CA THR A 136 -16.45 20.18 -11.05
C THR A 136 -16.87 21.24 -10.02
N SER A 137 -16.89 22.51 -10.45
CA SER A 137 -17.15 23.67 -9.58
C SER A 137 -18.56 23.65 -9.01
N GLY A 138 -18.70 23.86 -7.70
CA GLY A 138 -20.02 24.04 -7.06
C GLY A 138 -20.91 22.79 -7.03
N THR A 139 -20.36 21.63 -7.41
CA THR A 139 -21.04 20.32 -7.38
C THR A 139 -20.34 19.40 -6.39
N ASN A 140 -21.10 18.46 -5.81
CA ASN A 140 -20.57 17.37 -5.02
C ASN A 140 -20.39 16.14 -5.92
N THR A 141 -19.15 15.67 -6.08
CA THR A 141 -18.83 14.46 -6.84
C THR A 141 -18.82 13.28 -5.87
N SER A 142 -19.69 12.29 -6.08
CA SER A 142 -19.73 11.08 -5.26
C SER A 142 -18.83 10.00 -5.84
N VAL A 143 -17.91 9.46 -5.03
CA VAL A 143 -17.06 8.32 -5.40
C VAL A 143 -17.30 7.18 -4.41
N THR A 144 -17.56 5.99 -4.94
CA THR A 144 -17.67 4.77 -4.14
C THR A 144 -16.43 3.92 -4.37
N LEU A 145 -15.69 3.61 -3.31
CA LEU A 145 -14.56 2.69 -3.37
C LEU A 145 -14.91 1.36 -2.68
N THR A 146 -14.35 0.28 -3.20
CA THR A 146 -14.32 -1.02 -2.49
C THR A 146 -12.88 -1.28 -2.10
N VAL A 147 -12.62 -1.37 -0.81
CA VAL A 147 -11.33 -1.83 -0.29
C VAL A 147 -11.27 -3.34 -0.54
N ASN A 148 -10.21 -3.85 -1.17
CA ASN A 148 -10.07 -5.27 -1.52
C ASN A 148 -8.76 -5.83 -0.96
N LYS A 149 -8.76 -7.10 -0.51
CA LYS A 149 -7.55 -7.75 0.01
C LYS A 149 -6.53 -8.03 -1.10
N PHE A 150 -5.24 -7.82 -0.81
CA PHE A 150 -4.16 -8.43 -1.56
C PHE A 150 -4.20 -9.96 -1.37
N GLN A 151 -3.83 -10.73 -2.38
CA GLN A 151 -3.83 -12.20 -2.32
C GLN A 151 -2.53 -12.77 -2.86
N ILE A 152 -2.09 -13.89 -2.32
CA ILE A 152 -0.94 -14.64 -2.81
C ILE A 152 -1.38 -16.05 -3.16
N ASN A 153 -0.76 -16.62 -4.19
CA ASN A 153 -0.97 -17.98 -4.65
C ASN A 153 0.38 -18.61 -5.01
N ALA A 154 0.47 -19.94 -4.84
CA ALA A 154 1.53 -20.82 -5.30
C ALA A 154 2.97 -20.29 -5.11
N LEU A 155 3.64 -20.70 -4.04
CA LEU A 155 5.10 -20.63 -3.96
C LEU A 155 5.71 -21.91 -4.56
N SER A 156 6.80 -21.77 -5.31
CA SER A 156 7.55 -22.87 -5.90
C SER A 156 9.05 -22.73 -5.60
N TYR A 157 9.70 -23.87 -5.33
CA TYR A 157 11.13 -24.02 -5.08
C TYR A 157 11.68 -25.27 -5.79
N PRO A 158 12.98 -25.34 -6.12
CA PRO A 158 13.64 -26.58 -6.47
C PRO A 158 13.66 -27.56 -5.29
N THR A 159 13.33 -28.82 -5.54
CA THR A 159 13.24 -29.87 -4.51
C THR A 159 14.58 -30.21 -3.85
N THR A 160 15.72 -29.87 -4.48
CA THR A 160 17.05 -30.11 -3.92
C THR A 160 18.01 -29.01 -4.35
N VAL A 161 18.70 -28.39 -3.38
CA VAL A 161 19.64 -27.29 -3.59
C VAL A 161 21.02 -27.73 -3.07
N PRO A 162 22.11 -27.59 -3.83
CA PRO A 162 23.46 -27.84 -3.32
C PRO A 162 23.80 -26.80 -2.23
N ALA A 163 24.61 -27.16 -1.23
CA ALA A 163 24.95 -26.20 -0.16
C ALA A 163 25.60 -24.92 -0.73
N TYR A 164 25.28 -23.80 -0.10
CA TYR A 164 25.74 -22.46 -0.46
C TYR A 164 25.42 -22.05 -1.90
N SER A 165 24.43 -22.68 -2.54
CA SER A 165 23.92 -22.30 -3.86
C SER A 165 22.64 -21.49 -3.74
N LEU A 166 22.39 -20.63 -4.72
CA LEU A 166 21.10 -19.98 -4.90
C LEU A 166 20.04 -21.01 -5.31
N MET A 167 18.81 -20.81 -4.87
CA MET A 167 17.62 -21.52 -5.35
C MET A 167 16.77 -20.58 -6.18
N ASP A 168 16.18 -21.10 -7.26
CA ASP A 168 15.13 -20.39 -7.98
C ASP A 168 13.84 -20.38 -7.14
N VAL A 169 13.16 -19.24 -7.07
CA VAL A 169 11.93 -19.07 -6.29
C VAL A 169 10.90 -18.38 -7.17
N SER A 170 9.70 -18.96 -7.25
CA SER A 170 8.58 -18.39 -8.01
C SER A 170 7.36 -18.23 -7.12
N LEU A 171 6.70 -17.07 -7.17
CA LEU A 171 5.40 -16.87 -6.53
C LEU A 171 4.45 -15.97 -7.33
N SER A 172 3.15 -16.06 -7.06
CA SER A 172 2.14 -15.26 -7.76
C SER A 172 1.39 -14.34 -6.80
N LEU A 173 1.36 -13.04 -7.09
CA LEU A 173 0.74 -11.98 -6.29
C LEU A 173 -0.44 -11.35 -7.02
N TYR A 174 -1.60 -11.28 -6.38
CA TYR A 174 -2.78 -10.56 -6.87
C TYR A 174 -2.84 -9.16 -6.25
N SER A 175 -2.79 -8.14 -7.11
CA SER A 175 -3.09 -6.76 -6.71
C SER A 175 -4.52 -6.37 -7.12
N PRO A 176 -5.37 -5.89 -6.20
CA PRO A 176 -6.68 -5.33 -6.55
C PRO A 176 -6.59 -3.93 -7.18
N VAL A 177 -5.44 -3.26 -7.07
CA VAL A 177 -5.20 -1.88 -7.49
C VAL A 177 -3.96 -1.78 -8.38
N SER A 178 -3.82 -0.71 -9.15
CA SER A 178 -2.61 -0.51 -9.94
C SER A 178 -1.49 0.03 -9.04
N LEU A 179 -0.37 -0.69 -8.96
CA LEU A 179 0.87 -0.24 -8.30
C LEU A 179 1.98 -0.14 -9.34
N TYR A 180 2.76 0.94 -9.31
CA TYR A 180 3.92 1.12 -10.18
C TYR A 180 5.19 0.69 -9.47
N SER A 181 6.12 0.05 -10.19
CA SER A 181 7.38 -0.44 -9.65
C SER A 181 8.24 0.65 -9.02
N PHE A 182 8.25 1.86 -9.58
CA PHE A 182 8.98 3.01 -9.02
C PHE A 182 8.39 3.56 -7.71
N ASN A 183 7.20 3.11 -7.32
CA ASN A 183 6.57 3.40 -6.02
C ASN A 183 6.74 2.21 -5.05
N ILE A 184 7.57 1.23 -5.37
CA ILE A 184 7.84 0.06 -4.54
C ILE A 184 9.32 0.08 -4.17
N ASP A 185 9.60 0.12 -2.88
CA ASP A 185 10.94 0.14 -2.30
C ASP A 185 11.54 -1.28 -2.28
N HIS A 186 10.75 -2.28 -1.83
CA HIS A 186 11.19 -3.66 -1.77
C HIS A 186 10.01 -4.65 -1.81
N CYS A 187 10.33 -5.93 -2.06
CA CYS A 187 9.42 -7.05 -1.82
C CYS A 187 10.17 -8.15 -1.05
N CYS A 188 9.49 -8.82 -0.12
CA CYS A 188 10.11 -9.80 0.78
C CYS A 188 9.11 -10.93 1.10
N ALA A 189 9.51 -12.20 0.90
CA ALA A 189 8.76 -13.36 1.35
C ALA A 189 9.31 -13.83 2.70
N VAL A 190 8.45 -14.03 3.69
CA VAL A 190 8.88 -14.33 5.07
C VAL A 190 8.57 -15.77 5.44
N LEU A 191 9.61 -16.48 5.85
CA LEU A 191 9.54 -17.81 6.45
C LEU A 191 9.71 -17.70 7.96
N THR A 192 9.03 -18.58 8.70
CA THR A 192 9.10 -18.70 10.16
C THR A 192 9.13 -20.17 10.57
N ASP A 193 9.89 -20.55 11.59
CA ASP A 193 9.82 -21.92 12.16
C ASP A 193 8.63 -22.11 13.12
N ASN A 194 8.00 -21.02 13.56
CA ASN A 194 6.85 -21.05 14.46
C ASN A 194 5.83 -19.93 14.12
N PRO A 195 4.78 -20.23 13.31
CA PRO A 195 3.79 -19.25 12.90
C PRO A 195 2.79 -18.89 14.01
N THR A 196 2.94 -19.43 15.22
CA THR A 196 2.04 -19.22 16.36
C THR A 196 2.64 -18.43 17.53
N ASP A 197 3.96 -18.21 17.54
CA ASP A 197 4.70 -17.43 18.55
C ASP A 197 5.88 -16.75 17.87
N LEU A 198 5.60 -15.64 17.19
CA LEU A 198 6.54 -14.94 16.31
C LEU A 198 7.53 -14.03 17.03
N ASP A 199 7.27 -13.71 18.31
CA ASP A 199 8.26 -13.06 19.18
C ASP A 199 9.47 -13.96 19.47
N ASN A 200 9.27 -15.28 19.45
CA ASN A 200 10.28 -16.28 19.76
C ASN A 200 10.66 -17.17 18.56
N ALA A 201 10.07 -16.93 17.38
CA ALA A 201 10.36 -17.67 16.16
C ALA A 201 11.67 -17.22 15.49
N ASN A 202 12.35 -18.14 14.83
CA ASN A 202 13.38 -17.81 13.86
C ASN A 202 12.70 -17.33 12.58
N GLY A 203 13.05 -16.12 12.13
CA GLY A 203 12.59 -15.57 10.85
C GLY A 203 13.66 -15.72 9.76
N TYR A 204 13.24 -16.03 8.53
CA TYR A 204 14.08 -15.96 7.35
C TYR A 204 13.37 -15.16 6.25
N GLY A 205 13.97 -14.05 5.82
CA GLY A 205 13.46 -13.21 4.73
C GLY A 205 14.13 -13.59 3.42
N LEU A 206 13.31 -13.81 2.39
CA LEU A 206 13.75 -13.96 1.01
C LEU A 206 13.49 -12.64 0.27
N PHE A 207 14.56 -12.01 -0.18
CA PHE A 207 14.53 -10.63 -0.67
C PHE A 207 14.48 -10.59 -2.20
N PHE A 208 13.48 -9.88 -2.70
CA PHE A 208 13.30 -9.63 -4.12
C PHE A 208 14.02 -8.32 -4.43
N ASP A 209 15.08 -8.38 -5.23
CA ASP A 209 15.85 -7.20 -5.64
C ASP A 209 14.91 -6.16 -6.29
N GLU A 210 14.93 -4.94 -5.73
CA GLU A 210 14.15 -3.76 -6.11
C GLU A 210 14.11 -3.55 -7.64
N ASN A 211 15.22 -3.86 -8.33
CA ASN A 211 15.41 -3.63 -9.76
C ASN A 211 14.59 -4.58 -10.65
N TYR A 212 14.01 -5.64 -10.08
CA TYR A 212 13.23 -6.66 -10.79
C TYR A 212 11.75 -6.68 -10.42
N ILE A 213 11.30 -5.79 -9.52
CA ILE A 213 9.89 -5.68 -9.16
C ILE A 213 9.11 -5.08 -10.35
N PRO A 214 8.14 -5.80 -10.94
CA PRO A 214 7.34 -5.29 -12.05
C PRO A 214 6.25 -4.32 -11.57
N ASN A 215 5.60 -3.64 -12.52
CA ASN A 215 4.32 -2.99 -12.23
C ASN A 215 3.26 -4.05 -11.93
N PHE A 216 2.35 -3.75 -11.00
CA PHE A 216 1.19 -4.57 -10.69
C PHE A 216 -0.06 -3.93 -11.31
N PRO A 217 -0.61 -4.46 -12.41
CA PRO A 217 -1.85 -3.93 -12.98
C PRO A 217 -3.03 -4.23 -12.03
N SER A 218 -4.00 -3.32 -11.94
CA SER A 218 -5.20 -3.56 -11.13
C SER A 218 -5.92 -4.87 -11.52
N ASN A 219 -6.44 -5.55 -10.49
CA ASN A 219 -7.20 -6.80 -10.59
C ASN A 219 -6.49 -7.92 -11.36
N SER A 220 -5.16 -7.99 -11.23
CA SER A 220 -4.31 -8.93 -11.98
C SER A 220 -3.41 -9.72 -11.05
N TRP A 221 -3.11 -10.95 -11.46
CA TRP A 221 -2.01 -11.75 -10.92
C TRP A 221 -0.70 -11.36 -11.59
N VAL A 222 0.37 -11.34 -10.82
CA VAL A 222 1.73 -11.00 -11.21
C VAL A 222 2.65 -12.09 -10.67
N ASP A 223 3.31 -12.79 -11.57
CA ASP A 223 4.30 -13.81 -11.21
C ASP A 223 5.66 -13.14 -10.98
N LEU A 224 6.31 -13.48 -9.87
CA LEU A 224 7.65 -13.02 -9.49
C LEU A 224 8.58 -14.22 -9.43
N ASP A 225 9.62 -14.20 -10.27
CA ASP A 225 10.69 -15.20 -10.31
C ASP A 225 12.01 -14.55 -9.87
N PHE A 226 12.72 -15.14 -8.91
CA PHE A 226 14.00 -14.63 -8.42
C PHE A 226 14.93 -15.76 -7.94
N GLN A 227 16.16 -15.40 -7.59
CA GLN A 227 17.15 -16.32 -7.00
C GLN A 227 17.59 -15.78 -5.65
N ASP A 228 17.53 -16.62 -4.63
CA ASP A 228 18.00 -16.28 -3.28
C ASP A 228 18.59 -17.51 -2.58
N ILE A 229 19.19 -17.31 -1.41
CA ILE A 229 19.77 -18.36 -0.60
C ILE A 229 18.63 -19.15 0.06
N ALA A 230 18.75 -20.48 0.03
CA ALA A 230 17.82 -21.35 0.74
C ALA A 230 18.17 -21.42 2.24
N PRO A 231 17.18 -21.60 3.14
CA PRO A 231 17.45 -21.82 4.56
C PRO A 231 18.41 -23.00 4.76
N ASP A 232 19.55 -22.75 5.40
CA ASP A 232 20.61 -23.75 5.65
C ASP A 232 20.39 -24.54 6.96
N VAL A 233 19.46 -24.07 7.80
CA VAL A 233 19.03 -24.73 9.03
C VAL A 233 17.90 -25.72 8.73
N ALA A 234 18.20 -27.00 8.95
CA ALA A 234 17.23 -28.10 8.83
C ALA A 234 16.09 -27.97 9.85
N GLY A 235 14.86 -28.19 9.40
CA GLY A 235 13.66 -28.04 10.23
C GLY A 235 12.39 -27.90 9.40
N THR A 236 11.29 -27.62 10.10
CA THR A 236 10.00 -27.27 9.50
C THR A 236 9.86 -25.76 9.55
N TRP A 237 9.80 -25.14 8.39
CA TRP A 237 9.51 -23.74 8.18
C TRP A 237 8.08 -23.56 7.66
N TYR A 238 7.54 -22.37 7.79
CA TYR A 238 6.21 -22.00 7.33
C TYR A 238 6.31 -20.72 6.53
N LEU A 239 5.75 -20.72 5.33
CA LEU A 239 5.62 -19.50 4.53
C LEU A 239 4.49 -18.65 5.10
N TYR A 240 4.87 -17.56 5.74
CA TYR A 240 3.95 -16.71 6.46
C TYR A 240 3.21 -15.74 5.54
N GLY A 241 3.92 -15.13 4.60
CA GLY A 241 3.37 -14.21 3.61
C GLY A 241 4.45 -13.44 2.86
N VAL A 242 4.03 -12.43 2.10
CA VAL A 242 4.89 -11.51 1.36
C VAL A 242 4.56 -10.08 1.74
N GLY A 243 5.58 -9.30 2.11
CA GLY A 243 5.52 -7.85 2.25
C GLY A 243 5.98 -7.13 0.98
N LEU A 244 5.42 -5.95 0.74
CA LEU A 244 5.73 -5.07 -0.38
C LEU A 244 5.75 -3.63 0.14
N GLY A 245 6.94 -3.03 0.25
CA GLY A 245 7.12 -1.66 0.72
C GLY A 245 6.65 -0.67 -0.32
N TYR A 246 5.52 0.00 -0.09
CA TYR A 246 4.88 0.94 -1.01
C TYR A 246 5.04 2.38 -0.56
N ILE A 247 5.51 3.24 -1.46
CA ILE A 247 5.62 4.69 -1.27
C ILE A 247 4.49 5.35 -2.05
N GLN A 248 3.62 6.06 -1.35
CA GLN A 248 2.48 6.75 -1.97
C GLN A 248 2.97 7.99 -2.77
N PRO A 249 2.66 8.10 -4.08
CA PRO A 249 3.41 8.93 -5.03
C PRO A 249 3.32 10.45 -4.89
N VAL A 250 2.51 10.99 -3.97
CA VAL A 250 2.31 12.45 -3.81
C VAL A 250 2.37 12.92 -2.35
N THR A 251 2.18 12.03 -1.36
CA THR A 251 2.39 12.36 0.07
C THR A 251 3.71 11.82 0.62
N ASP A 252 4.42 10.96 -0.13
CA ASP A 252 5.61 10.22 0.31
C ASP A 252 5.35 9.32 1.55
N SER A 253 4.08 9.01 1.84
CA SER A 253 3.67 8.12 2.94
C SER A 253 4.05 6.68 2.61
N TYR A 254 4.80 6.02 3.51
CA TYR A 254 5.28 4.65 3.35
C TYR A 254 4.30 3.63 3.99
N TYR A 255 4.04 2.51 3.31
CA TYR A 255 3.15 1.44 3.76
C TYR A 255 3.71 0.05 3.45
N ASP A 256 3.61 -0.88 4.39
CA ASP A 256 3.90 -2.30 4.13
C ASP A 256 2.63 -3.01 3.65
N LEU A 257 2.53 -3.28 2.35
CA LEU A 257 1.39 -3.98 1.75
C LEU A 257 1.59 -5.50 1.83
N VAL A 258 0.75 -6.21 2.58
CA VAL A 258 0.97 -7.62 2.90
C VAL A 258 0.00 -8.57 2.21
N PHE A 259 0.57 -9.43 1.37
CA PHE A 259 -0.08 -10.58 0.75
C PHE A 259 0.08 -11.79 1.69
N ALA A 260 -1.01 -12.44 2.11
CA ALA A 260 -0.94 -13.60 3.00
C ALA A 260 -1.82 -14.74 2.53
N PHE A 261 -1.39 -15.96 2.85
CA PHE A 261 -2.13 -17.18 2.58
C PHE A 261 -3.26 -17.36 3.59
N ASP A 262 -4.37 -17.96 3.16
CA ASP A 262 -5.47 -18.33 4.06
C ASP A 262 -5.05 -19.50 5.00
N THR A 263 -4.05 -20.31 4.60
CA THR A 263 -3.34 -21.30 5.44
C THR A 263 -1.85 -21.28 5.08
N PHE A 264 -0.94 -21.20 6.05
CA PHE A 264 0.51 -21.15 5.80
C PHE A 264 1.03 -22.47 5.19
N PRO A 265 1.62 -22.45 3.98
CA PRO A 265 2.30 -23.62 3.42
C PRO A 265 3.49 -24.03 4.30
N THR A 266 3.67 -25.33 4.47
CA THR A 266 4.76 -25.90 5.27
C THR A 266 5.94 -26.22 4.35
N ILE A 267 7.15 -25.81 4.74
CA ILE A 267 8.40 -26.00 4.00
C ILE A 267 9.32 -26.87 4.87
N GLU A 268 9.51 -28.13 4.49
CA GLU A 268 10.42 -29.04 5.17
C GLU A 268 11.82 -28.97 4.56
N VAL A 269 12.82 -28.60 5.37
CA VAL A 269 14.23 -28.51 4.98
C VAL A 269 15.01 -29.65 5.64
N THR A 270 15.61 -30.53 4.83
CA THR A 270 16.36 -31.70 5.31
C THR A 270 17.75 -31.79 4.66
N PRO A 271 18.83 -32.13 5.39
CA PRO A 271 20.14 -32.36 4.79
C PRO A 271 20.15 -33.62 3.92
N VAL A 272 20.91 -33.62 2.83
CA VAL A 272 21.15 -34.82 2.01
C VAL A 272 22.62 -35.25 2.07
N ASP A 273 22.88 -36.56 1.89
CA ASP A 273 24.22 -37.17 2.03
C ASP A 273 25.33 -36.55 1.16
N THR A 274 24.96 -35.85 0.07
CA THR A 274 25.87 -35.11 -0.81
C THR A 274 26.31 -33.75 -0.24
N GLY A 275 25.82 -33.38 0.94
CA GLY A 275 26.08 -32.09 1.59
C GLY A 275 25.20 -30.95 1.09
N GLY A 276 24.13 -31.21 0.35
CA GLY A 276 23.09 -30.23 0.02
C GLY A 276 21.89 -30.29 0.98
N ILE A 277 20.80 -29.63 0.58
CA ILE A 277 19.50 -29.69 1.26
C ILE A 277 18.39 -30.11 0.30
N SER A 278 17.37 -30.78 0.83
CA SER A 278 16.10 -31.10 0.17
C SER A 278 15.00 -30.22 0.75
N ILE A 279 14.15 -29.67 -0.12
CA ILE A 279 13.06 -28.74 0.21
C ILE A 279 11.74 -29.34 -0.28
N ILE A 280 10.74 -29.45 0.60
CA ILE A 280 9.40 -29.95 0.27
C ILE A 280 8.36 -28.93 0.72
N ILE A 281 7.47 -28.51 -0.19
CA ILE A 281 6.33 -27.63 0.10
C ILE A 281 5.07 -28.48 0.25
N ASN A 282 4.31 -28.31 1.34
CA ASN A 282 3.05 -28.98 1.65
C ASN A 282 1.93 -27.99 2.02
#